data_AF-A0A1I8CE10-F1
#
_entry.id   AF-A0A1I8CE10-F1
#
_cell.length_a   1.000
_cell.length_b   1.000
_cell.length_c   1.000
_cell.angle_alpha   90.00
_cell.angle_beta   90.00
_cell.angle_gamma   90.00
#
_symmetry.space_group_name_H-M   'P 1'
#
loop_
_entity.id
_entity.type
_entity.pdbx_description
1 polymer ?
#
loop_
_entity_poly.entity_id
_entity_poly.type
_entity_poly.pdbx_seq_one_letter_code
_entity_poly.pdbx_strand_id
1 'polypeptide(L)'
;MNAMINTEWGSPNSIKNGFNIEDVKNGKYGSHITIYNWKEKASDKLWNFTVLKDKCHLSASMVMLSRTFEYEIGLCCWLHGTIKQFDLTDPGNIKLVGSLFIGGILHSGTGVKVIEEGNYMELPDPLVVKDKLAEGGPQMLQLSLDGKRLYVTNSLYSHWDKQLFAGMKEEVQ
;
A
#
# COMPACT_ATOMS: atom_id res chain seq x y z
N MET A 1 -22.34 0.59 7.92
CA MET A 1 -21.93 1.75 7.09
C MET A 1 -22.09 1.37 5.61
N ASN A 2 -22.53 2.26 4.72
CA ASN A 2 -22.48 2.01 3.27
C ASN A 2 -21.30 2.79 2.70
N ALA A 3 -20.11 2.22 2.79
CA ALA A 3 -18.89 2.88 2.34
C ALA A 3 -18.45 2.32 0.98
N MET A 4 -18.05 3.20 0.07
CA MET A 4 -17.19 2.86 -1.06
C MET A 4 -15.83 3.49 -0.84
N ILE A 5 -14.78 2.70 -1.08
CA ILE A 5 -13.40 3.13 -0.83
C ILE A 5 -12.68 3.20 -2.16
N ASN A 6 -12.11 4.36 -2.44
CA ASN A 6 -11.32 4.62 -3.63
C ASN A 6 -9.86 4.83 -3.25
N THR A 7 -8.99 4.06 -3.88
CA THR A 7 -7.54 4.28 -3.85
C THR A 7 -7.08 5.00 -5.11
N GLU A 8 -5.87 5.52 -5.05
CA GLU A 8 -5.24 6.23 -6.15
C GLU A 8 -3.95 5.51 -6.56
N TRP A 9 -3.76 5.33 -7.86
CA TRP A 9 -2.48 4.97 -8.45
C TRP A 9 -1.95 6.15 -9.27
N GLY A 10 -1.39 5.94 -10.46
CA GLY A 10 -1.03 7.02 -11.39
C GLY A 10 -1.88 6.99 -12.66
N SER A 11 -1.90 8.09 -13.39
CA SER A 11 -2.49 8.10 -14.74
C SER A 11 -1.74 7.12 -15.65
N PRO A 12 -2.37 6.49 -16.66
CA PRO A 12 -1.70 5.57 -17.57
C PRO A 12 -0.39 6.11 -18.18
N ASN A 13 -0.35 7.40 -18.51
CA ASN A 13 0.86 8.04 -19.06
C ASN A 13 2.02 8.15 -18.06
N SER A 14 1.72 8.19 -16.76
CA SER A 14 2.70 8.30 -15.68
C SER A 14 3.27 6.95 -15.23
N ILE A 15 2.57 5.84 -15.51
CA ILE A 15 2.93 4.50 -15.01
C ILE A 15 3.47 3.58 -16.12
N LYS A 16 3.05 3.78 -17.38
CA LYS A 16 3.30 2.82 -18.48
C LYS A 16 4.78 2.56 -18.77
N ASN A 17 5.64 3.55 -18.52
CA ASN A 17 7.07 3.52 -18.86
C ASN A 17 7.99 3.21 -17.67
N GLY A 18 7.44 2.73 -16.55
CA GLY A 18 8.21 2.50 -15.33
C GLY A 18 7.99 3.55 -14.25
N PHE A 19 8.62 3.33 -13.12
CA PHE A 19 8.61 4.22 -11.97
C PHE A 19 9.54 5.42 -12.22
N ASN A 20 9.10 6.62 -11.86
CA ASN A 20 9.89 7.85 -12.03
C ASN A 20 9.82 8.72 -10.78
N ILE A 21 10.97 8.95 -10.15
CA ILE A 21 11.06 9.76 -8.93
C ILE A 21 10.65 11.22 -9.15
N GLU A 22 10.80 11.77 -10.35
CA GLU A 22 10.33 13.13 -10.64
C GLU A 22 8.79 13.19 -10.72
N ASP A 23 8.15 12.10 -11.14
CA ASP A 23 6.69 12.01 -11.17
C ASP A 23 6.09 11.91 -9.75
N VAL A 24 6.86 11.41 -8.79
CA VAL A 24 6.55 11.47 -7.35
C VAL A 24 6.47 12.94 -6.90
N LYS A 25 7.53 13.72 -7.15
CA LYS A 25 7.60 15.15 -6.77
C LYS A 25 6.50 15.99 -7.44
N ASN A 26 6.14 15.61 -8.67
CA ASN A 26 5.09 16.27 -9.44
C ASN A 26 3.67 15.79 -9.09
N GLY A 27 3.51 14.94 -8.06
CA GLY A 27 2.20 14.48 -7.59
C GLY A 27 1.43 13.61 -8.59
N LYS A 28 2.13 12.92 -9.50
CA LYS A 28 1.49 12.07 -10.52
C LYS A 28 1.15 10.66 -10.03
N TYR A 29 1.52 10.35 -8.79
CA TYR A 29 1.15 9.11 -8.11
C TYR A 29 0.22 9.40 -6.94
N GLY A 30 -0.73 8.49 -6.77
CA GLY A 30 -1.73 8.50 -5.73
C GLY A 30 -1.13 8.56 -4.34
N SER A 31 -1.82 9.28 -3.46
CA SER A 31 -1.40 9.46 -2.07
C SER A 31 -2.59 9.52 -1.10
N HIS A 32 -3.81 9.48 -1.61
CA HIS A 32 -5.02 9.59 -0.81
C HIS A 32 -5.88 8.34 -0.94
N ILE A 33 -6.70 8.16 0.09
CA ILE A 33 -7.87 7.29 0.02
C ILE A 33 -9.09 8.13 0.30
N THR A 34 -10.10 7.92 -0.51
CA THR A 34 -11.39 8.58 -0.34
C THR A 34 -12.44 7.55 0.03
N ILE A 35 -13.20 7.82 1.09
CA ILE A 35 -14.34 7.02 1.50
C ILE A 35 -15.61 7.82 1.18
N TYR A 36 -16.51 7.19 0.42
CA TYR A 36 -17.77 7.75 -0.03
C TYR A 36 -18.95 7.06 0.66
N ASN A 37 -20.06 7.79 0.85
CA ASN A 37 -21.34 7.15 1.15
C ASN A 37 -21.83 6.51 -0.14
N TRP A 38 -22.04 5.20 -0.16
CA TRP A 38 -22.46 4.50 -1.37
C TRP A 38 -23.96 4.67 -1.66
N LYS A 39 -24.79 4.90 -0.65
CA LYS A 39 -26.26 4.99 -0.83
C LYS A 39 -26.74 6.37 -1.29
N GLU A 40 -26.06 7.42 -0.88
CA GLU A 40 -26.30 8.77 -1.39
C GLU A 40 -25.47 8.93 -2.67
N LYS A 41 -26.06 9.50 -3.73
CA LYS A 41 -25.36 9.65 -5.02
C LYS A 41 -23.97 10.28 -4.78
N ALA A 42 -22.97 9.82 -5.54
CA ALA A 42 -21.53 10.09 -5.40
C ALA A 42 -21.07 11.57 -5.30
N SER A 43 -21.98 12.54 -5.25
CA SER A 43 -21.73 13.95 -4.97
C SER A 43 -21.39 14.24 -3.50
N ASP A 44 -21.83 13.41 -2.55
CA ASP A 44 -21.50 13.60 -1.14
C ASP A 44 -20.25 12.79 -0.78
N LYS A 45 -19.07 13.39 -1.01
CA LYS A 45 -17.81 12.91 -0.43
C LYS A 45 -17.99 12.90 1.09
N LEU A 46 -18.05 11.72 1.71
CA LEU A 46 -18.04 11.65 3.16
C LEU A 46 -16.70 12.17 3.67
N TRP A 47 -15.58 11.61 3.20
CA TRP A 47 -14.25 11.99 3.68
C TRP A 47 -13.14 11.70 2.67
N ASN A 48 -12.17 12.61 2.59
CA ASN A 48 -10.89 12.39 1.91
C ASN A 48 -9.78 12.46 2.97
N PHE A 49 -9.02 11.38 3.15
CA PHE A 49 -7.88 11.37 4.07
C PHE A 49 -6.63 10.88 3.36
N THR A 50 -5.50 11.49 3.72
CA THR A 50 -4.19 11.00 3.32
C THR A 50 -3.87 9.78 4.18
N VAL A 51 -3.74 8.61 3.56
CA VAL A 51 -3.42 7.33 4.25
C VAL A 51 -2.13 7.42 5.04
N LEU A 52 -1.22 8.27 4.55
CA LEU A 52 0.08 8.54 5.14
C LEU A 52 0.17 10.06 5.28
N LYS A 53 -0.07 10.61 6.49
CA LYS A 53 0.29 12.01 6.78
C LYS A 53 1.78 12.27 6.51
N ASP A 54 2.56 11.19 6.49
CA ASP A 54 4.00 11.17 6.33
C ASP A 54 4.34 11.00 4.84
N LYS A 55 4.04 12.01 4.00
CA LYS A 55 4.67 12.33 2.69
C LYS A 55 5.08 11.17 1.75
N CYS A 56 4.45 10.01 1.86
CA CYS A 56 4.82 8.83 1.11
C CYS A 56 3.90 8.72 -0.10
N HIS A 57 4.22 9.57 -1.06
CA HIS A 57 3.71 9.51 -2.42
C HIS A 57 4.11 8.17 -3.00
N LEU A 58 3.24 7.17 -2.98
CA LEU A 58 3.19 5.99 -3.86
C LEU A 58 2.10 5.03 -3.35
N SER A 59 0.87 5.37 -3.73
CA SER A 59 -0.22 4.48 -4.10
C SER A 59 -0.46 3.28 -3.18
N ALA A 60 -1.45 3.41 -2.31
CA ALA A 60 -2.15 2.25 -1.78
C ALA A 60 -2.78 1.49 -2.95
N SER A 61 -2.29 0.30 -3.28
CA SER A 61 -2.69 -0.41 -4.51
C SER A 61 -3.98 -1.22 -4.35
N MET A 62 -4.36 -1.57 -3.11
CA MET A 62 -5.53 -2.40 -2.85
C MET A 62 -6.14 -2.12 -1.48
N VAL A 63 -7.47 -2.21 -1.44
CA VAL A 63 -8.32 -2.18 -0.25
C VAL A 63 -8.91 -3.57 -0.04
N MET A 64 -8.79 -4.11 1.17
CA MET A 64 -9.60 -5.25 1.60
C MET A 64 -10.58 -4.82 2.68
N LEU A 65 -11.84 -5.27 2.54
CA LEU A 65 -12.87 -5.21 3.56
C LEU A 65 -13.07 -6.60 4.18
N SER A 66 -12.94 -6.70 5.49
CA SER A 66 -13.30 -7.92 6.20
C SER A 66 -14.81 -7.96 6.46
N ARG A 67 -15.44 -9.11 6.20
CA ARG A 67 -16.86 -9.33 6.54
C ARG A 67 -17.06 -9.68 8.02
N THR A 68 -16.00 -10.17 8.69
CA THR A 68 -15.99 -10.50 10.12
C THR A 68 -15.60 -9.29 10.99
N PHE A 69 -14.86 -8.34 10.44
CA PHE A 69 -14.53 -7.07 11.07
C PHE A 69 -15.21 -5.95 10.27
N GLU A 70 -16.50 -5.74 10.50
CA GLU A 70 -17.41 -4.91 9.69
C GLU A 70 -16.95 -3.45 9.46
N TYR A 71 -15.87 -3.02 10.13
CA TYR A 71 -15.33 -1.68 10.11
C TYR A 71 -13.80 -1.62 9.97
N GLU A 72 -13.14 -2.70 9.56
CA GLU A 72 -11.69 -2.67 9.36
C GLU A 72 -11.30 -2.73 7.89
N ILE A 73 -10.27 -1.96 7.55
CA ILE A 73 -9.70 -1.91 6.20
C ILE A 73 -8.21 -2.24 6.22
N GLY A 74 -7.81 -3.15 5.35
CA GLY A 74 -6.40 -3.41 5.04
C GLY A 74 -5.95 -2.65 3.81
N LEU A 75 -4.85 -1.91 3.93
CA LEU A 75 -4.21 -1.14 2.86
C LEU A 75 -2.78 -1.61 2.67
N CYS A 76 -2.36 -1.79 1.43
CA CYS A 76 -0.99 -2.15 1.11
C CYS A 76 -0.26 -0.99 0.42
N CYS A 77 0.94 -0.70 0.88
CA CYS A 77 1.89 0.20 0.24
C CYS A 77 2.96 -0.65 -0.42
N TRP A 78 2.71 -1.06 -1.68
CA TRP A 78 3.57 -1.98 -2.42
C TRP A 78 5.04 -1.57 -2.40
N LEU A 79 5.34 -0.32 -2.70
CA LEU A 79 6.73 0.12 -2.72
C LEU A 79 7.38 0.07 -1.34
N HIS A 80 6.68 0.50 -0.31
CA HIS A 80 7.22 0.55 1.05
C HIS A 80 7.31 -0.82 1.72
N GLY A 81 6.56 -1.80 1.22
CA GLY A 81 6.51 -3.11 1.84
C GLY A 81 5.66 -3.12 3.10
N THR A 82 4.61 -2.30 3.19
CA THR A 82 3.77 -2.25 4.40
C THR A 82 2.32 -2.59 4.12
N ILE A 83 1.71 -3.35 5.02
CA ILE A 83 0.26 -3.50 5.14
C ILE A 83 -0.17 -2.74 6.39
N LYS A 84 -1.14 -1.85 6.26
CA LYS A 84 -1.71 -1.04 7.34
C LYS A 84 -3.18 -1.37 7.51
N GLN A 85 -3.59 -1.60 8.74
CA GLN A 85 -4.96 -1.88 9.11
C GLN A 85 -5.55 -0.67 9.82
N PHE A 86 -6.71 -0.22 9.36
CA PHE A 86 -7.41 0.90 9.97
C PHE A 86 -8.79 0.49 10.48
N ASP A 87 -9.15 1.03 11.64
CA ASP A 87 -10.50 1.00 12.20
C ASP A 87 -11.31 2.20 11.67
N LEU A 88 -12.46 1.89 11.08
CA LEU A 88 -13.44 2.78 10.46
C LEU A 88 -14.78 2.79 11.23
N THR A 89 -14.81 2.33 12.49
CA THR A 89 -16.03 2.28 13.31
C THR A 89 -16.63 3.67 13.48
N ASP A 90 -15.78 4.68 13.68
CA ASP A 90 -16.12 6.10 13.64
C ASP A 90 -15.45 6.74 12.41
N PRO A 91 -16.19 7.01 11.32
CA PRO A 91 -15.65 7.65 10.13
C PRO A 91 -15.07 9.05 10.37
N GLY A 92 -15.47 9.74 11.44
CA GLY A 92 -14.88 11.01 11.86
C GLY A 92 -13.53 10.85 12.56
N ASN A 93 -13.15 9.61 12.91
CA ASN A 93 -11.97 9.29 13.69
C ASN A 93 -11.37 7.94 13.26
N ILE A 94 -10.84 7.90 12.05
CA ILE A 94 -10.13 6.74 11.50
C ILE A 94 -8.82 6.52 12.26
N LYS A 95 -8.58 5.28 12.72
CA LYS A 95 -7.39 4.93 13.52
C LYS A 95 -6.56 3.85 12.84
N LEU A 96 -5.25 4.04 12.77
CA LEU A 96 -4.31 2.96 12.45
C LEU A 96 -4.26 1.99 13.64
N VAL A 97 -4.67 0.74 13.44
CA VAL A 97 -4.74 -0.29 14.50
C VAL A 97 -3.72 -1.42 14.30
N GLY A 98 -3.13 -1.52 13.11
CA GLY A 98 -2.10 -2.52 12.81
C GLY A 98 -1.20 -2.10 11.66
N SER A 99 0.05 -2.54 11.71
CA SER A 99 1.01 -2.35 10.62
C SER A 99 1.94 -3.57 10.56
N LEU A 100 2.16 -4.09 9.35
CA LEU A 100 3.05 -5.22 9.09
C LEU A 100 4.00 -4.89 7.94
N PHE A 101 5.27 -5.25 8.08
CA PHE A 101 6.26 -5.14 7.02
C PHE A 101 6.38 -6.47 6.25
N ILE A 102 6.26 -6.40 4.93
CA ILE A 102 6.40 -7.51 3.98
C ILE A 102 7.13 -6.97 2.74
N GLY A 103 8.39 -7.33 2.54
CA GLY A 103 9.17 -6.90 1.38
C GLY A 103 9.33 -5.37 1.29
N GLY A 104 9.12 -4.83 0.10
CA GLY A 104 9.27 -3.42 -0.25
C GLY A 104 10.72 -2.95 -0.27
N ILE A 105 10.91 -1.65 -0.42
CA ILE A 105 12.23 -1.04 -0.44
C ILE A 105 12.70 -0.52 0.93
N LEU A 106 11.80 -0.45 1.92
CA LEU A 106 12.08 0.11 3.24
C LEU A 106 12.58 -0.96 4.22
N HIS A 107 13.71 -1.58 3.90
CA HIS A 107 14.42 -2.50 4.78
C HIS A 107 15.94 -2.33 4.63
N SER A 108 16.71 -2.74 5.64
CA SER A 108 18.16 -2.52 5.70
C SER A 108 18.93 -3.10 4.50
N GLY A 109 18.44 -4.19 3.91
CA GLY A 109 19.02 -4.86 2.73
C GLY A 109 18.95 -4.11 1.39
N THR A 110 18.16 -3.04 1.24
CA THR A 110 18.10 -2.27 -0.03
C THR A 110 19.10 -1.13 -0.13
N GLY A 111 19.69 -0.73 1.01
CA GLY A 111 20.53 0.47 1.10
C GLY A 111 19.76 1.79 1.03
N VAL A 112 18.42 1.76 0.97
CA VAL A 112 17.59 2.97 1.07
C VAL A 112 17.77 3.61 2.44
N LYS A 113 17.86 4.93 2.47
CA LYS A 113 17.90 5.72 3.71
C LYS A 113 16.67 6.61 3.76
N VAL A 114 15.90 6.50 4.83
CA VAL A 114 14.76 7.36 5.10
C VAL A 114 15.18 8.44 6.08
N ILE A 115 14.82 9.69 5.78
CA ILE A 115 15.06 10.83 6.66
C ILE A 115 13.70 11.38 7.08
N GLU A 116 13.44 11.39 8.37
CA GLU A 116 12.24 11.95 8.97
C GLU A 116 12.64 13.02 9.98
N GLU A 117 12.09 14.23 9.81
CA GLU A 117 12.41 15.40 10.66
C GLU A 117 13.92 15.67 10.84
N GLY A 118 14.71 15.33 9.82
CA GLY A 118 16.16 15.51 9.81
C GLY A 118 16.96 14.36 10.42
N ASN A 119 16.31 13.29 10.90
CA ASN A 119 16.95 12.11 11.45
C ASN A 119 16.83 10.91 10.50
N TYR A 120 17.86 10.07 10.47
CA TYR A 120 17.76 8.78 9.78
C TYR A 120 16.82 7.86 10.55
N MET A 121 15.80 7.35 9.86
CA MET A 121 14.94 6.31 10.40
C MET A 121 15.65 4.96 10.30
N GLU A 122 15.62 4.20 11.39
CA GLU A 122 16.06 2.80 11.39
C GLU A 122 15.06 1.95 10.61
N LEU A 123 15.56 1.22 9.61
CA LEU A 123 14.73 0.36 8.77
C LEU A 123 14.74 -1.08 9.30
N PRO A 124 13.63 -1.82 9.18
CA PRO A 124 13.57 -3.22 9.61
C PRO A 124 14.53 -4.10 8.80
N ASP A 125 14.83 -5.28 9.36
CA ASP A 125 15.56 -6.31 8.64
C ASP A 125 14.75 -6.84 7.44
N PRO A 126 15.42 -7.32 6.37
CA PRO A 126 14.74 -7.88 5.22
C PRO A 126 13.94 -9.13 5.60
N LEU A 127 12.71 -9.25 5.10
CA LEU A 127 11.91 -10.44 5.33
C LEU A 127 12.47 -11.61 4.51
N VAL A 128 12.90 -12.67 5.19
CA VAL A 128 13.37 -13.92 4.57
C VAL A 128 12.38 -15.04 4.88
N VAL A 129 11.88 -15.71 3.84
CA VAL A 129 10.97 -16.85 3.95
C VAL A 129 11.59 -18.05 3.25
N LYS A 130 11.82 -19.14 4.01
CA LYS A 130 12.46 -20.37 3.50
C LYS A 130 13.77 -20.06 2.74
N ASP A 131 14.66 -19.31 3.38
CA ASP A 131 15.98 -18.89 2.85
C ASP A 131 15.93 -18.04 1.56
N LYS A 132 14.76 -17.50 1.21
CA LYS A 132 14.58 -16.58 0.09
C LYS A 132 14.13 -15.22 0.60
N LEU A 133 14.77 -14.17 0.10
CA LEU A 133 14.31 -12.80 0.31
C LEU A 133 12.91 -12.62 -0.27
N ALA A 134 11.99 -12.08 0.51
CA ALA A 134 10.66 -11.69 0.04
C ALA A 134 10.76 -10.40 -0.79
N GLU A 135 11.05 -10.56 -2.08
CA GLU A 135 11.11 -9.49 -3.08
C GLU A 135 9.72 -8.96 -3.45
N GLY A 136 9.67 -7.78 -4.07
CA GLY A 136 8.42 -7.06 -4.33
C GLY A 136 7.83 -6.50 -3.03
N GLY A 137 6.54 -6.16 -3.02
CA GLY A 137 5.86 -5.72 -1.81
C GLY A 137 4.37 -6.04 -1.85
N PRO A 138 3.61 -5.84 -0.76
CA PRO A 138 2.24 -6.34 -0.68
C PRO A 138 1.37 -5.64 -1.74
N GLN A 139 0.58 -6.42 -2.48
CA GLN A 139 -0.29 -5.91 -3.53
C GLN A 139 -1.72 -6.43 -3.41
N MET A 140 -2.01 -7.69 -3.79
CA MET A 140 -3.33 -8.25 -3.55
C MET A 140 -3.37 -8.82 -2.15
N LEU A 141 -4.46 -8.53 -1.43
CA LEU A 141 -4.73 -9.06 -0.12
C LEU A 141 -6.00 -9.93 -0.21
N GLN A 142 -5.99 -11.13 0.37
CA GLN A 142 -7.19 -11.95 0.56
C GLN A 142 -7.24 -12.50 2.00
N LEU A 143 -8.32 -12.27 2.74
CA LEU A 143 -8.50 -12.85 4.08
C LEU A 143 -9.25 -14.17 3.95
N SER A 144 -8.86 -15.15 4.76
CA SER A 144 -9.62 -16.40 4.89
C SER A 144 -11.01 -16.14 5.46
N LEU A 145 -11.95 -17.02 5.15
CA LEU A 145 -13.34 -16.91 5.62
C LEU A 145 -13.45 -16.87 7.15
N ASP A 146 -12.55 -17.56 7.86
CA ASP A 146 -12.48 -17.59 9.33
C ASP A 146 -11.75 -16.37 9.93
N GLY A 147 -11.22 -15.47 9.10
CA GLY A 147 -10.49 -14.28 9.54
C GLY A 147 -9.07 -14.53 10.09
N LYS A 148 -8.57 -15.77 10.04
CA LYS A 148 -7.31 -16.16 10.72
C LYS A 148 -6.06 -16.11 9.84
N ARG A 149 -6.21 -15.97 8.52
CA ARG A 149 -5.09 -16.03 7.57
C ARG A 149 -5.24 -14.92 6.54
N LEU A 150 -4.18 -14.15 6.37
CA LEU A 150 -4.06 -13.16 5.31
C LEU A 150 -3.14 -13.71 4.22
N TYR A 151 -3.67 -13.84 3.01
CA TYR A 151 -2.93 -14.18 1.80
C TYR A 151 -2.52 -12.89 1.10
N VAL A 152 -1.27 -12.84 0.64
CA VAL A 152 -0.65 -11.64 0.07
C VAL A 152 0.11 -12.00 -1.20
N THR A 153 -0.10 -11.25 -2.27
CA THR A 153 0.77 -11.28 -3.47
C THR A 153 1.76 -10.12 -3.44
N ASN A 154 2.88 -10.26 -4.16
CA ASN A 154 4.01 -9.33 -4.08
C ASN A 154 4.32 -8.52 -5.36
N SER A 155 3.68 -8.85 -6.49
CA SER A 155 3.86 -8.18 -7.79
C SER A 155 2.80 -7.12 -8.03
N LEU A 156 3.16 -6.01 -8.69
CA LEU A 156 2.24 -4.91 -9.03
C LEU A 156 2.13 -4.70 -10.54
N TYR A 157 3.25 -4.38 -11.19
CA TYR A 157 3.28 -4.09 -12.62
C TYR A 157 4.68 -4.39 -13.14
N SER A 158 4.76 -5.23 -14.16
CA SER A 158 6.03 -5.83 -14.61
C SER A 158 7.14 -4.83 -14.90
N HIS A 159 6.85 -3.63 -15.41
CA HIS A 159 7.88 -2.60 -15.62
C HIS A 159 8.44 -2.07 -14.29
N TRP A 160 7.59 -1.90 -13.28
CA TRP A 160 7.97 -1.41 -11.96
C TRP A 160 8.67 -2.50 -11.16
N ASP A 161 8.12 -3.72 -11.16
CA ASP A 161 8.69 -4.88 -10.49
C ASP A 161 10.15 -5.09 -10.93
N LYS A 162 10.40 -5.15 -12.24
CA LYS A 162 11.74 -5.34 -12.83
C LYS A 162 12.68 -4.16 -12.57
N GLN A 163 12.15 -2.95 -12.48
CA GLN A 163 12.93 -1.75 -12.25
C GLN A 163 13.42 -1.66 -10.79
N LEU A 164 12.57 -2.01 -9.84
CA LEU A 164 12.77 -1.75 -8.41
C LEU A 164 13.25 -2.98 -7.64
N PHE A 165 12.91 -4.19 -8.10
CA PHE A 165 13.20 -5.44 -7.41
C PHE A 165 14.01 -6.36 -8.33
N ALA A 166 15.31 -6.48 -8.05
CA ALA A 166 16.23 -7.23 -8.90
C ALA A 166 15.85 -8.72 -8.99
N GLY A 167 15.37 -9.32 -7.91
CA GLY A 167 14.90 -10.71 -7.88
C GLY A 167 13.60 -10.98 -8.65
N MET A 168 12.89 -9.95 -9.11
CA MET A 168 11.65 -10.08 -9.90
C MET A 168 11.88 -9.93 -11.42
N LYS A 169 13.15 -9.95 -11.86
CA LYS A 169 13.50 -9.79 -13.27
C LYS A 169 13.11 -10.98 -14.16
N GLU A 170 12.69 -12.10 -13.57
CA GLU A 170 12.25 -13.30 -14.29
C GLU A 170 11.04 -13.99 -13.63
N GLU A 171 9.94 -14.06 -14.37
CA GLU A 171 9.08 -15.24 -14.44
C GLU A 171 8.81 -15.48 -15.94
N VAL A 172 9.58 -16.37 -16.55
CA VAL A 172 9.15 -17.07 -17.76
C VAL A 172 8.68 -18.44 -17.30
N GLN A 173 7.37 -18.62 -17.22
CA GLN A 173 6.70 -19.88 -17.55
C GLN A 173 5.41 -19.57 -18.30
#